data_AF-A0A1E4CV34-F1
#
_entry.id   AF-A0A1E4CV34-F1
#
_cell.length_a   1.000
_cell.length_b   1.000
_cell.length_c   1.000
_cell.angle_alpha   90.00
_cell.angle_beta   90.00
_cell.angle_gamma   90.00
#
_symmetry.space_group_name_H-M   'P 1'
#
loop_
_entity.id
_entity.type
_entity.pdbx_description
1 polymer ?
#
loop_
_entity_poly.entity_id
_entity_poly.type
_entity_poly.pdbx_seq_one_letter_code
_entity_poly.pdbx_strand_id
1 'polypeptide(L)'
;MSCVSNALRLVASAFALIVVLFAGATPSSAQTSTSCLPGSIQSTLNQIRAKFGPVRIVSTFRRGAVIAGTGRRSLHASCRAVDFHAPAGKRAAVIAWLRTNHKGGLGIYSCGMSHLHIDNGGNYTWNKCVGGGRRRVAHAN
;
A
#
# COMPACT_ATOMS: atom_id res chain seq x y z
N MET A 1 -14.77 10.95 -80.37
CA MET A 1 -16.13 11.50 -80.30
C MET A 1 -16.86 10.81 -79.16
N SER A 2 -17.26 11.62 -78.17
CA SER A 2 -18.39 11.51 -77.24
C SER A 2 -18.82 10.18 -76.60
N CYS A 3 -18.91 10.23 -75.26
CA CYS A 3 -19.99 9.79 -74.34
C CYS A 3 -20.47 8.32 -74.43
N VAL A 4 -20.79 7.60 -73.34
CA VAL A 4 -21.68 7.95 -72.22
C VAL A 4 -21.46 6.98 -71.04
N SER A 5 -21.62 7.52 -69.83
CA SER A 5 -22.21 6.95 -68.60
C SER A 5 -22.06 5.47 -68.26
N ASN A 6 -21.53 5.19 -67.06
CA ASN A 6 -22.03 4.05 -66.30
C ASN A 6 -22.30 4.43 -64.84
N ALA A 7 -23.43 3.91 -64.38
CA ALA A 7 -24.16 4.33 -63.20
C ALA A 7 -23.52 3.86 -61.88
N LEU A 8 -23.64 4.74 -60.89
CA LEU A 8 -24.01 4.48 -59.50
C LEU A 8 -24.10 3.00 -59.08
N ARG A 9 -23.18 2.54 -58.22
CA ARG A 9 -23.49 1.73 -57.03
C ARG A 9 -22.55 2.09 -55.88
N LEU A 10 -23.06 2.91 -54.96
CA LEU A 10 -22.57 3.02 -53.61
C LEU A 10 -22.64 1.63 -52.96
N VAL A 11 -21.49 1.05 -52.62
CA VAL A 11 -21.42 0.02 -51.57
C VAL A 11 -20.55 0.61 -50.48
N ALA A 12 -21.18 1.44 -49.65
CA ALA A 12 -20.58 1.89 -48.40
C ALA A 12 -20.57 0.70 -47.45
N SER A 13 -19.46 -0.05 -47.42
CA SER A 13 -19.20 -0.99 -46.33
C SER A 13 -19.02 -0.19 -45.06
N ALA A 14 -20.08 -0.11 -44.26
CA ALA A 14 -20.03 0.41 -42.91
C ALA A 14 -19.20 -0.54 -42.05
N PHE A 15 -17.88 -0.38 -42.06
CA PHE A 15 -17.05 -0.80 -40.94
C PHE A 15 -17.38 0.11 -39.77
N ALA A 16 -18.38 -0.30 -38.99
CA ALA A 16 -18.64 0.29 -37.69
C ALA A 16 -17.38 0.07 -36.84
N LEU A 17 -16.55 1.10 -36.77
CA LEU A 17 -15.42 1.17 -35.84
C LEU A 17 -16.04 1.27 -34.44
N ILE A 18 -16.35 0.12 -33.84
CA ILE A 18 -16.72 0.04 -32.42
C ILE A 18 -15.43 0.35 -31.66
N VAL A 19 -15.17 1.64 -31.43
CA VAL A 19 -14.23 2.07 -30.41
C VAL A 19 -14.92 1.78 -29.09
N VAL A 20 -14.70 0.59 -28.56
CA VAL A 20 -15.03 0.31 -27.16
C VAL A 20 -14.09 1.20 -26.35
N LEU A 21 -14.57 2.38 -25.96
CA LEU A 21 -13.99 3.15 -24.88
C LEU A 21 -14.16 2.30 -23.61
N PHE A 22 -13.27 1.34 -23.41
CA PHE A 22 -12.98 0.85 -22.09
C PHE A 22 -12.38 2.05 -21.36
N ALA A 23 -13.25 2.83 -20.73
CA ALA A 23 -12.90 3.60 -19.56
C ALA A 23 -12.45 2.57 -18.52
N GLY A 24 -11.21 2.13 -18.66
CA GLY A 24 -10.49 1.47 -17.60
C GLY A 24 -10.44 2.48 -16.49
N ALA A 25 -11.41 2.42 -15.59
CA ALA A 25 -11.27 2.96 -14.27
C ALA A 25 -10.06 2.23 -13.70
N THR A 26 -8.87 2.81 -13.89
CA THR A 26 -7.71 2.45 -13.10
C THR A 26 -8.21 2.54 -11.68
N PRO A 27 -8.20 1.45 -10.88
CA PRO A 27 -8.54 1.57 -9.49
C PRO A 27 -7.63 2.67 -8.96
N SER A 28 -8.21 3.80 -8.59
CA SER A 28 -7.48 4.88 -7.97
C SER A 28 -6.93 4.22 -6.71
N SER A 29 -5.66 3.79 -6.75
CA SER A 29 -4.94 3.39 -5.56
C SER A 29 -5.14 4.57 -4.65
N ALA A 30 -6.00 4.45 -3.63
CA ALA A 30 -6.22 5.49 -2.66
C ALA A 30 -4.85 5.72 -2.06
N GLN A 31 -4.15 6.70 -2.64
CA GLN A 31 -2.73 6.85 -2.49
C GLN A 31 -2.62 7.32 -1.07
N THR A 32 -2.25 6.36 -0.26
CA THR A 32 -2.26 6.44 1.18
C THR A 32 -1.11 7.36 1.52
N SER A 33 -1.35 8.66 1.37
CA SER A 33 -0.28 9.63 1.23
C SER A 33 0.67 9.48 2.39
N THR A 34 1.96 9.39 2.08
CA THR A 34 3.02 9.36 3.08
C THR A 34 3.37 10.76 3.57
N SER A 35 2.79 11.82 2.99
CA SER A 35 3.14 13.22 3.30
C SER A 35 2.86 13.62 4.74
N CYS A 36 1.85 13.02 5.39
CA CYS A 36 1.56 13.31 6.80
C CYS A 36 2.43 12.51 7.78
N LEU A 37 3.21 11.53 7.30
CA LEU A 37 4.04 10.72 8.18
C LEU A 37 5.17 11.58 8.77
N PRO A 38 5.51 11.42 10.06
CA PRO A 38 6.71 11.99 10.65
C PRO A 38 7.98 11.65 9.87
N GLY A 39 8.95 12.58 9.86
CA GLY A 39 10.21 12.40 9.13
C GLY A 39 10.97 11.13 9.50
N SER A 40 10.87 10.66 10.75
CA SER A 40 11.48 9.39 11.19
C SER A 40 10.89 8.15 10.50
N ILE A 41 9.57 8.13 10.27
CA ILE A 41 8.90 7.04 9.54
C ILE A 41 9.23 7.14 8.05
N GLN A 42 9.20 8.34 7.47
CA GLN A 42 9.58 8.54 6.07
C GLN A 42 11.02 8.10 5.81
N SER A 43 11.96 8.48 6.68
CA SER A 43 13.36 8.06 6.63
C SER A 43 13.49 6.54 6.71
N THR A 44 12.79 5.89 7.65
CA THR A 44 12.77 4.42 7.76
C THR A 44 12.30 3.77 6.46
N LEU A 45 11.20 4.25 5.86
CA LEU A 45 10.69 3.73 4.59
C LEU A 45 11.69 3.94 3.45
N ASN A 46 12.35 5.09 3.39
CA ASN A 46 13.36 5.39 2.37
C ASN A 46 14.58 4.48 2.49
N GLN A 47 15.04 4.20 3.72
CA GLN A 47 16.12 3.25 3.97
C GLN A 47 15.74 1.83 3.54
N ILE A 48 14.49 1.40 3.81
CA ILE A 48 14.00 0.10 3.31
C ILE A 48 14.00 0.07 1.78
N ARG A 49 13.50 1.14 1.14
CA ARG A 49 13.47 1.25 -0.32
C ARG A 49 14.86 1.14 -0.93
N ALA A 50 15.82 1.88 -0.38
CA ALA A 50 17.20 1.87 -0.84
C ALA A 50 17.88 0.51 -0.64
N LYS A 51 17.63 -0.17 0.49
CA LYS A 51 18.34 -1.42 0.84
C LYS A 51 17.71 -2.67 0.25
N PHE A 52 16.39 -2.70 0.10
CA PHE A 52 15.64 -3.93 -0.22
C PHE A 52 14.75 -3.83 -1.46
N GLY A 53 14.53 -2.62 -2.00
CA GLY A 53 13.65 -2.38 -3.13
C GLY A 53 12.29 -1.77 -2.75
N PRO A 54 11.37 -1.60 -3.71
CA PRO A 54 10.15 -0.82 -3.52
C PRO A 54 9.20 -1.44 -2.47
N VAL A 55 8.60 -0.58 -1.65
CA VAL A 55 7.56 -0.95 -0.67
C VAL A 55 6.19 -0.56 -1.18
N ARG A 56 5.17 -1.36 -0.88
CA ARG A 56 3.77 -1.04 -1.18
C ARG A 56 3.06 -0.57 0.09
N ILE A 57 2.64 0.69 0.12
CA ILE A 57 1.89 1.23 1.26
C ILE A 57 0.48 0.64 1.28
N VAL A 58 0.00 0.28 2.47
CA VAL A 58 -1.34 -0.25 2.74
C VAL A 58 -2.21 0.80 3.43
N SER A 59 -1.71 1.42 4.50
CA SER A 59 -2.47 2.41 5.27
C SER A 59 -1.56 3.40 6.01
N THR A 60 -1.94 4.67 6.12
CA THR A 60 -1.23 5.73 6.88
C THR A 60 -2.21 6.39 7.85
N PHE A 61 -2.91 7.44 7.44
CA PHE A 61 -3.91 8.09 8.27
C PHE A 61 -5.26 7.35 8.21
N ARG A 62 -5.85 7.10 9.39
CA ARG A 62 -7.21 6.57 9.53
C ARG A 62 -7.96 7.36 10.61
N ARG A 63 -8.86 8.24 10.18
CA ARG A 63 -9.62 9.13 11.07
C ARG A 63 -10.36 8.32 12.14
N GLY A 64 -10.17 8.67 13.41
CA GLY A 64 -10.84 8.02 14.53
C GLY A 64 -10.39 6.57 14.81
N ALA A 65 -9.30 6.09 14.19
CA ALA A 65 -8.87 4.71 14.38
C ALA A 65 -8.57 4.37 15.84
N VAL A 66 -9.08 3.22 16.28
CA VAL A 66 -8.85 2.64 17.60
C VAL A 66 -8.14 1.30 17.48
N ILE A 67 -7.40 0.93 18.51
CA ILE A 67 -6.77 -0.39 18.60
C ILE A 67 -7.87 -1.40 18.96
N ALA A 68 -8.07 -2.38 18.07
CA ALA A 68 -9.08 -3.41 18.20
C ALA A 68 -9.06 -4.06 19.60
N GLY A 69 -10.25 -4.14 20.23
CA GLY A 69 -10.44 -4.76 21.54
C GLY A 69 -9.98 -3.94 22.75
N THR A 70 -9.54 -2.68 22.57
CA THR A 70 -9.00 -1.89 23.70
C THR A 70 -9.65 -0.52 23.89
N GLY A 71 -10.39 0.00 22.92
CA GLY A 71 -10.92 1.38 22.93
C GLY A 71 -9.85 2.48 22.84
N ARG A 72 -8.56 2.14 22.94
CA ARG A 72 -7.44 3.10 22.90
C ARG A 72 -7.25 3.63 21.48
N ARG A 73 -6.95 4.92 21.36
CA ARG A 73 -6.66 5.56 20.07
C ARG A 73 -5.41 4.95 19.42
N SER A 74 -5.52 4.64 18.12
CA SER A 74 -4.42 4.12 17.30
C SER A 74 -3.53 5.27 16.82
N LEU A 75 -2.24 4.98 16.59
CA LEU A 75 -1.31 5.96 16.00
C LEU A 75 -1.64 6.27 14.52
N HIS A 76 -2.42 5.43 13.84
CA HIS A 76 -2.98 5.79 12.54
C HIS A 76 -3.96 6.98 12.64
N ALA A 77 -4.61 7.20 13.78
CA ALA A 77 -5.53 8.31 13.98
C ALA A 77 -4.84 9.68 14.06
N SER A 78 -3.51 9.71 14.08
CA SER A 78 -2.69 10.93 14.08
C SER A 78 -1.57 10.89 13.03
N CYS A 79 -1.70 10.01 12.01
CA CYS A 79 -0.69 9.77 10.96
C CYS A 79 0.72 9.44 11.50
N ARG A 80 0.77 8.82 12.68
CA ARG A 80 2.00 8.41 13.36
C ARG A 80 2.35 6.94 13.13
N ALA A 81 1.72 6.31 12.14
CA ALA A 81 1.90 4.91 11.81
C ALA A 81 1.67 4.65 10.31
N VAL A 82 2.29 3.60 9.81
CA VAL A 82 2.12 3.10 8.44
C VAL A 82 2.08 1.58 8.42
N ASP A 83 1.09 1.04 7.70
CA ASP A 83 1.04 -0.36 7.30
C ASP A 83 1.57 -0.45 5.86
N PHE A 84 2.46 -1.40 5.58
CA PHE A 84 3.06 -1.59 4.25
C PHE A 84 3.44 -3.05 3.99
N HIS A 85 3.54 -3.44 2.73
CA HIS A 85 4.19 -4.69 2.34
C HIS A 85 5.66 -4.43 2.03
N ALA A 86 6.51 -5.25 2.62
CA ALA A 86 7.92 -5.33 2.27
C ALA A 86 8.11 -5.72 0.78
N PRO A 87 9.29 -5.45 0.20
CA PRO A 87 9.60 -5.89 -1.16
C PRO A 87 9.43 -7.40 -1.31
N ALA A 88 9.03 -7.84 -2.50
CA ALA A 88 8.74 -9.24 -2.79
C ALA A 88 9.93 -10.15 -2.41
N GLY A 89 9.66 -11.23 -1.67
CA GLY A 89 10.71 -12.15 -1.19
C GLY A 89 11.64 -11.59 -0.11
N LYS A 90 11.51 -10.33 0.32
CA LYS A 90 12.43 -9.68 1.29
C LYS A 90 11.83 -9.45 2.68
N ARG A 91 10.60 -9.92 2.93
CA ARG A 91 9.88 -9.67 4.20
C ARG A 91 10.70 -10.06 5.44
N ALA A 92 11.32 -11.24 5.47
CA ALA A 92 12.12 -11.69 6.61
C ALA A 92 13.34 -10.78 6.85
N ALA A 93 14.05 -10.39 5.79
CA ALA A 93 15.20 -9.49 5.87
C ALA A 93 14.81 -8.09 6.36
N VAL A 94 13.68 -7.56 5.89
CA VAL A 94 13.14 -6.27 6.35
C VAL A 94 12.76 -6.32 7.83
N ILE A 95 12.11 -7.39 8.30
CA ILE A 95 11.79 -7.56 9.72
C ILE A 95 13.05 -7.58 10.58
N ALA A 96 14.06 -8.36 10.17
CA ALA A 96 15.31 -8.46 10.90
C ALA A 96 16.00 -7.09 11.00
N TRP A 97 16.07 -6.37 9.89
CA TRP A 97 16.64 -5.02 9.86
C TRP A 97 15.84 -4.02 10.71
N LEU A 98 14.51 -4.06 10.66
CA LEU A 98 13.65 -3.18 11.46
C LEU A 98 13.82 -3.39 12.96
N ARG A 99 14.01 -4.63 13.43
CA ARG A 99 14.24 -4.92 14.87
C ARG A 99 15.48 -4.21 15.42
N THR A 100 16.48 -3.97 14.57
CA THR A 100 17.73 -3.31 14.98
C THR A 100 17.68 -1.79 14.74
N ASN A 101 17.04 -1.35 13.66
CA ASN A 101 17.19 0.02 13.15
C ASN A 101 15.98 0.93 13.44
N HIS A 102 14.79 0.36 13.70
CA HIS A 102 13.60 1.13 13.97
C HIS A 102 13.33 1.21 15.48
N LYS A 103 13.18 2.43 16.00
CA LYS A 103 13.06 2.70 17.45
C LYS A 103 11.61 2.86 17.94
N GLY A 104 10.63 2.77 17.06
CA GLY A 104 9.22 2.81 17.41
C GLY A 104 8.56 1.43 17.36
N GLY A 105 7.23 1.41 17.31
CA GLY A 105 6.48 0.17 17.32
C GLY A 105 6.63 -0.60 16.01
N LEU A 106 7.01 -1.88 16.08
CA LEU A 106 7.07 -2.80 14.94
C LEU A 106 5.99 -3.89 15.04
N GLY A 107 5.01 -3.85 14.14
CA GLY A 107 3.98 -4.88 14.02
C GLY A 107 4.23 -5.85 12.88
N ILE A 108 4.14 -7.15 13.17
CA ILE A 108 4.32 -8.24 12.22
C ILE A 108 2.99 -8.97 12.09
N TYR A 109 2.32 -8.83 10.94
CA TYR A 109 1.04 -9.48 10.68
C TYR A 109 1.25 -10.77 9.87
N SER A 110 0.62 -11.87 10.31
CA SER A 110 0.75 -13.22 9.76
C SER A 110 -0.59 -13.97 9.67
N CYS A 111 -0.56 -15.22 9.20
CA CYS A 111 -1.71 -16.13 9.10
C CYS A 111 -2.83 -15.60 8.18
N GLY A 112 -2.53 -15.30 6.90
CA GLY A 112 -3.50 -14.70 5.98
C GLY A 112 -3.40 -13.18 5.89
N MET A 113 -2.57 -12.55 6.72
CA MET A 113 -2.07 -11.19 6.53
C MET A 113 -0.57 -11.23 6.22
N SER A 114 -0.07 -10.22 5.51
CA SER A 114 1.35 -10.13 5.12
C SER A 114 1.98 -8.75 5.24
N HIS A 115 1.23 -7.74 5.72
CA HIS A 115 1.76 -6.40 5.92
C HIS A 115 2.59 -6.30 7.20
N LEU A 116 3.48 -5.32 7.23
CA LEU A 116 4.22 -4.86 8.38
C LEU A 116 3.65 -3.51 8.82
N HIS A 117 3.82 -3.21 10.09
CA HIS A 117 3.44 -1.93 10.68
C HIS A 117 4.67 -1.30 11.32
N ILE A 118 4.88 -0.01 11.09
CA ILE A 118 5.81 0.80 11.88
C ILE A 118 5.12 2.08 12.38
N ASP A 119 5.45 2.49 13.59
CA ASP A 119 4.96 3.72 14.22
C ASP A 119 6.07 4.46 14.95
N ASN A 120 5.87 5.73 15.34
CA ASN A 120 6.84 6.48 16.16
C ASN A 120 6.39 6.62 17.63
N GLY A 121 5.72 5.59 18.15
CA GLY A 121 5.35 5.44 19.55
C GLY A 121 6.46 4.76 20.37
N GLY A 122 6.06 3.93 21.34
CA GLY A 122 7.01 3.20 22.18
C GLY A 122 7.82 2.15 21.41
N ASN A 123 8.99 1.82 21.95
CA ASN A 123 9.92 0.84 21.35
C ASN A 123 9.52 -0.60 21.72
N TYR A 124 8.75 -1.26 20.86
CA TYR A 124 8.29 -2.63 21.08
C TYR A 124 7.96 -3.33 19.76
N THR A 125 8.06 -4.65 19.74
CA THR A 125 7.60 -5.49 18.62
C THR A 125 6.37 -6.28 19.02
N TRP A 126 5.43 -6.50 18.10
CA TRP A 126 4.34 -7.44 18.29
C TRP A 126 4.07 -8.30 17.06
N ASN A 127 3.56 -9.49 17.31
CA ASN A 127 3.05 -10.39 16.27
C ASN A 127 1.52 -10.45 16.37
N LYS A 128 0.84 -10.41 15.23
CA LYS A 128 -0.61 -10.59 15.12
C LYS A 128 -0.93 -11.58 13.99
N CYS A 129 -1.57 -12.68 14.36
CA CYS A 129 -2.10 -13.70 13.46
C CYS A 129 -3.60 -13.42 13.22
N VAL A 130 -4.15 -13.71 12.04
CA VAL A 130 -5.63 -13.70 11.85
C VAL A 130 -6.25 -14.70 12.82
N GLY A 131 -7.35 -14.31 13.48
CA GLY A 131 -8.00 -15.11 14.52
C GLY A 131 -7.22 -15.24 15.84
N GLY A 132 -5.97 -14.75 15.91
CA GLY A 132 -5.13 -14.81 17.09
C GLY A 132 -5.02 -13.48 17.85
N GLY A 133 -4.62 -13.58 19.11
CA GLY A 133 -4.28 -12.42 19.94
C GLY A 133 -3.00 -11.69 19.51
N ARG A 134 -2.77 -10.50 20.06
CA ARG A 134 -1.55 -9.71 19.87
C ARG A 134 -0.52 -10.05 20.95
N ARG A 135 0.61 -10.66 20.58
CA ARG A 135 1.75 -10.87 21.50
C ARG A 135 2.77 -9.75 21.35
N ARG A 136 3.07 -9.02 22.43
CA ARG A 136 3.98 -7.86 22.46
C ARG A 136 5.25 -8.18 23.26
N VAL A 137 6.40 -7.68 22.78
CA VAL A 137 7.71 -7.69 23.47
C VAL A 137 8.27 -6.27 23.42
N ALA A 138 8.59 -5.69 24.57
CA ALA A 138 9.24 -4.38 24.65
C ALA A 138 10.75 -4.49 24.45
N HIS A 139 11.37 -3.47 23.87
CA HIS A 139 12.83 -3.40 23.70
C HIS A 139 13.40 -2.38 24.67
N ALA A 140 14.57 -2.68 25.24
CA ALA A 140 15.34 -1.70 26.00
C ALA A 140 15.77 -0.55 25.06
N ASN A 141 15.76 0.68 25.59
CA ASN A 141 16.12 1.88 24.82
C ASN A 141 17.62 1.97 24.59
#